data_AF-A0A1G2M1C9-F1
#
_entry.id   AF-A0A1G2M1C9-F1
#
_cell.length_a   1.000
_cell.length_b   1.000
_cell.length_c   1.000
_cell.angle_alpha   90.00
_cell.angle_beta   90.00
_cell.angle_gamma   90.00
#
_symmetry.space_group_name_H-M   'P 1'
#
loop_
_entity.id
_entity.type
_entity.pdbx_description
1 polymer ?
#
loop_
_entity_poly.entity_id
_entity_poly.type
_entity_poly.pdbx_seq_one_letter_code
_entity_poly.pdbx_strand_id
1 'polypeptide(L)'
;MVKNFTKRDLVVSIILVIIFIVWYFMINFYKFTNLYRDCNRILIGDKKEEVLDLMEDHPLSNTAWVSKVQRDEHLNYTNSDESGWCGVDFLQGKVVDVNFRYPSL
;
A
#
# COMPACT_ATOMS: atom_id res chain seq x y z
N MET A 1 2.84 48.00 -9.39
CA MET A 1 1.54 48.12 -8.69
C MET A 1 1.50 47.06 -7.61
N VAL A 2 1.66 47.45 -6.34
CA VAL A 2 1.56 46.53 -5.20
C VAL A 2 0.07 46.34 -4.91
N LYS A 3 -0.50 45.15 -5.15
CA LYS A 3 -1.86 44.84 -4.73
C LYS A 3 -1.88 44.81 -3.20
N ASN A 4 -2.70 45.66 -2.58
CA ASN A 4 -2.91 45.62 -1.13
C ASN A 4 -3.58 44.30 -0.77
N PHE A 5 -2.84 43.44 -0.08
CA PHE A 5 -3.32 42.16 0.43
C PHE A 5 -4.37 42.46 1.50
N THR A 6 -5.63 42.12 1.25
CA THR A 6 -6.71 42.38 2.21
C THR A 6 -6.83 41.23 3.21
N LYS A 7 -7.45 41.49 4.37
CA LYS A 7 -7.73 40.44 5.36
C LYS A 7 -8.54 39.27 4.76
N ARG A 8 -9.39 39.53 3.77
CA ARG A 8 -10.12 38.48 3.03
C ARG A 8 -9.19 37.59 2.21
N ASP A 9 -8.19 38.18 1.54
CA ASP A 9 -7.22 37.42 0.74
C ASP A 9 -6.37 36.49 1.61
N LEU A 10 -6.03 36.93 2.83
CA LEU A 10 -5.32 36.11 3.81
C LEU A 10 -6.17 34.92 4.29
N VAL A 11 -7.44 35.14 4.63
CA VAL A 11 -8.35 34.07 5.08
C VAL A 11 -8.58 33.04 3.98
N VAL A 12 -8.83 33.48 2.74
CA VAL A 12 -9.00 32.56 1.60
C VAL A 12 -7.72 31.74 1.37
N SER A 13 -6.55 32.36 1.45
CA SER A 13 -5.26 31.66 1.31
C SER A 13 -5.07 30.58 2.39
N ILE A 14 -5.40 30.88 3.65
CA ILE A 14 -5.31 29.91 4.76
C ILE A 14 -6.26 28.73 4.53
N ILE A 15 -7.51 28.99 4.14
CA ILE A 15 -8.49 27.93 3.87
C ILE A 15 -8.00 27.01 2.74
N LEU A 16 -7.47 27.57 1.65
CA LEU A 16 -6.94 26.79 0.53
C LEU A 16 -5.73 25.93 0.95
N VAL A 17 -4.85 26.46 1.80
CA VAL A 17 -3.72 25.68 2.34
C VAL A 17 -4.22 24.51 3.20
N ILE A 18 -5.21 24.73 4.07
CA ILE A 18 -5.79 23.65 4.89
C ILE A 18 -6.42 22.58 4.00
N ILE A 19 -7.21 22.98 2.99
CA ILE A 19 -7.82 22.03 2.04
C ILE A 19 -6.75 21.21 1.33
N PHE A 20 -5.68 21.86 0.87
CA PHE A 20 -4.57 21.18 0.19
C PHE A 20 -3.86 20.18 1.11
N ILE A 21 -3.59 20.57 2.36
CA ILE A 21 -3.01 19.68 3.38
C ILE A 21 -3.92 18.47 3.61
N VAL A 22 -5.21 18.69 3.87
CA VAL A 22 -6.17 17.59 4.11
C VAL A 22 -6.23 16.65 2.90
N TRP A 23 -6.29 17.19 1.68
CA TRP A 23 -6.32 16.38 0.47
C TRP A 23 -5.04 15.55 0.29
N TYR A 24 -3.88 16.16 0.53
CA TYR A 24 -2.59 15.46 0.51
C TYR A 24 -2.55 14.32 1.54
N PHE A 25 -3.02 14.56 2.78
CA PHE A 25 -3.11 13.51 3.80
C PHE A 25 -4.09 12.41 3.41
N MET A 26 -5.25 12.74 2.82
CA MET A 26 -6.21 11.74 2.35
C MET A 26 -5.63 10.84 1.25
N ILE A 27 -4.85 11.38 0.31
CA ILE A 27 -4.22 10.57 -0.75
C ILE A 27 -3.20 9.61 -0.18
N ASN A 28 -2.33 10.08 0.71
CA ASN A 28 -1.32 9.22 1.33
C ASN A 28 -1.97 8.13 2.19
N PHE A 29 -3.03 8.48 2.93
CA PHE A 29 -3.80 7.51 3.71
C PHE A 29 -4.53 6.50 2.81
N TYR A 30 -5.11 6.92 1.68
CA TYR A 30 -5.81 6.03 0.76
C TYR A 30 -4.88 4.99 0.13
N LYS A 31 -3.68 5.42 -0.27
CA LYS A 31 -2.64 4.51 -0.80
C LYS A 31 -2.22 3.46 0.24
N PHE A 32 -2.08 3.86 1.49
CA PHE A 32 -1.80 2.94 2.59
C PHE A 32 -2.94 1.93 2.80
N THR A 33 -4.20 2.39 2.84
CA THR A 33 -5.33 1.52 3.14
C THR A 33 -5.57 0.45 2.08
N ASN A 34 -5.18 0.67 0.82
CA ASN A 34 -5.44 -0.29 -0.24
C ASN A 34 -4.58 -1.55 -0.10
N LEU A 35 -3.26 -1.42 0.05
CA LEU A 35 -2.39 -2.58 0.25
C LEU A 35 -2.79 -3.37 1.50
N TYR A 36 -3.04 -2.68 2.62
CA TYR A 36 -3.49 -3.32 3.85
C TYR A 36 -4.81 -4.06 3.67
N ARG A 37 -5.79 -3.42 3.03
CA ARG A 37 -7.11 -4.00 2.79
C ARG A 37 -7.01 -5.23 1.90
N ASP A 38 -6.25 -5.17 0.82
CA ASP A 38 -6.14 -6.27 -0.14
C ASP A 38 -5.33 -7.44 0.46
N CYS A 39 -4.26 -7.14 1.20
CA CYS A 39 -3.49 -8.16 1.96
C CYS A 39 -4.38 -8.90 2.98
N ASN A 40 -5.24 -8.19 3.72
CA ASN A 40 -6.17 -8.79 4.67
C ASN A 40 -7.30 -9.62 4.04
N ARG A 41 -7.50 -9.53 2.72
CA ARG A 41 -8.50 -10.35 2.02
C ARG A 41 -7.93 -11.72 1.61
N ILE A 42 -6.62 -11.89 1.67
CA ILE A 42 -5.96 -13.17 1.40
C ILE A 42 -6.17 -14.10 2.59
N LEU A 43 -6.67 -15.28 2.33
CA LEU A 43 -6.93 -16.31 3.34
C LEU A 43 -6.01 -17.51 3.15
N ILE A 44 -5.74 -18.20 4.26
CA ILE A 44 -5.00 -19.47 4.23
C ILE A 44 -5.80 -20.48 3.40
N GLY A 45 -5.13 -21.09 2.43
CA GLY A 45 -5.72 -22.04 1.48
C GLY A 45 -6.12 -21.46 0.13
N ASP A 46 -6.14 -20.12 -0.02
CA ASP A 46 -6.38 -19.45 -1.30
C ASP A 46 -5.35 -19.90 -2.34
N LYS A 47 -5.76 -19.91 -3.61
CA LYS A 47 -4.86 -20.29 -4.69
C LYS A 47 -3.92 -19.14 -5.04
N LYS A 48 -2.71 -19.47 -5.48
CA LYS A 48 -1.75 -18.48 -5.95
C LYS A 48 -2.33 -17.57 -7.02
N GLU A 49 -3.10 -18.10 -7.97
CA GLU A 49 -3.69 -17.31 -9.06
C GLU A 49 -4.68 -16.26 -8.54
N GLU A 50 -5.44 -16.58 -7.49
CA GLU A 50 -6.40 -15.67 -6.86
C GLU A 50 -5.67 -14.54 -6.12
N VAL A 51 -4.54 -14.84 -5.49
CA VAL A 51 -3.70 -13.81 -4.85
C VAL A 51 -3.03 -12.91 -5.88
N LEU A 52 -2.55 -13.48 -6.99
CA LEU A 52 -1.94 -12.70 -8.08
C LEU A 52 -2.94 -11.71 -8.71
N ASP A 53 -4.19 -12.15 -8.92
CA ASP A 53 -5.26 -11.29 -9.44
C ASP A 53 -5.65 -10.20 -8.44
N LEU A 54 -5.80 -10.54 -7.15
CA LEU A 54 -6.11 -9.57 -6.10
C LEU A 54 -5.01 -8.52 -5.92
N MET A 55 -3.75 -8.91 -6.12
CA MET A 55 -2.58 -8.07 -5.88
C MET A 55 -1.97 -7.47 -7.16
N GLU A 56 -2.67 -7.54 -8.31
CA GLU A 56 -2.17 -7.08 -9.62
C GLU A 56 -1.67 -5.63 -9.60
N ASP A 57 -2.35 -4.76 -8.85
CA ASP A 57 -2.02 -3.33 -8.73
C ASP A 57 -0.88 -3.02 -7.75
N HIS A 58 -0.37 -4.03 -7.02
CA HIS A 58 0.68 -3.84 -6.01
C HIS A 58 2.03 -4.34 -6.54
N PRO A 59 3.08 -3.48 -6.56
CA PRO A 59 4.40 -3.89 -7.03
C PRO A 59 4.99 -5.04 -6.19
N LEU A 60 5.66 -5.97 -6.86
CA LEU A 60 6.45 -7.01 -6.19
C LEU A 60 7.81 -6.45 -5.76
N SER A 61 8.15 -6.70 -4.49
CA SER A 61 9.47 -6.43 -3.93
C SER A 61 10.51 -7.40 -4.47
N ASN A 62 11.76 -6.94 -4.54
CA ASN A 62 12.92 -7.77 -4.88
C ASN A 62 13.24 -8.88 -3.84
N THR A 63 12.46 -8.95 -2.75
CA THR A 63 12.61 -9.94 -1.68
C THR A 63 11.78 -11.21 -1.89
N ALA A 64 11.07 -11.34 -3.02
CA ALA A 64 10.40 -12.59 -3.39
C ALA A 64 11.42 -13.71 -3.65
N TRP A 65 11.14 -14.92 -3.15
CA TRP A 65 12.02 -16.08 -3.33
C TRP A 65 11.22 -17.38 -3.51
N VAL A 66 11.83 -18.35 -4.19
CA VAL A 66 11.23 -19.68 -4.43
C VAL A 66 12.23 -20.76 -4.02
N SER A 67 11.86 -21.59 -3.04
CA SER A 67 12.63 -22.78 -2.67
C SER A 67 12.37 -23.90 -3.68
N LYS A 68 13.41 -24.25 -4.45
CA LYS A 68 13.37 -25.39 -5.39
C LYS A 68 13.14 -26.74 -4.71
N VAL A 69 13.47 -26.85 -3.41
CA VAL A 69 13.44 -28.12 -2.66
C VAL A 69 12.05 -28.42 -2.10
N GLN A 70 11.34 -27.39 -1.63
CA GLN A 70 10.02 -27.56 -0.98
C GLN A 70 8.84 -27.11 -1.85
N ARG A 71 9.11 -26.46 -2.99
CA ARG A 71 8.12 -25.71 -3.79
C ARG A 71 7.43 -24.61 -2.99
N ASP A 72 8.15 -24.09 -2.01
CA ASP A 72 7.71 -22.96 -1.21
C ASP A 72 8.03 -21.70 -2.01
N GLU A 73 7.05 -20.84 -2.13
CA GLU A 73 7.20 -19.55 -2.80
C GLU A 73 6.76 -18.46 -1.85
N HIS A 74 7.63 -17.47 -1.67
CA HIS A 74 7.33 -16.27 -0.92
C HIS A 74 7.22 -15.11 -1.90
N LEU A 75 6.05 -14.48 -1.97
CA LEU A 75 5.85 -13.25 -2.69
C LEU A 75 5.71 -12.11 -1.70
N ASN A 76 6.41 -11.00 -1.95
CA ASN A 76 6.32 -9.84 -1.10
C ASN A 76 5.88 -8.64 -1.94
N TYR A 77 4.72 -8.08 -1.62
CA TYR A 77 4.12 -6.94 -2.32
C TYR A 77 4.36 -5.67 -1.53
N THR A 78 4.60 -4.56 -2.21
CA THR A 78 4.76 -3.25 -1.59
C THR A 78 3.74 -2.26 -2.11
N ASN A 79 3.59 -1.13 -1.42
CA ASN A 79 2.92 0.04 -1.99
C ASN A 79 3.89 0.83 -2.87
N SER A 80 3.36 1.81 -3.62
CA SER A 80 4.13 2.62 -4.58
C SER A 80 5.34 3.36 -3.98
N ASP A 81 5.31 3.60 -2.68
CA ASP A 81 6.32 4.32 -1.90
C ASP A 81 7.18 3.40 -1.03
N GLU A 82 7.03 2.07 -1.19
CA GLU A 82 7.77 1.01 -0.47
C GLU A 82 7.70 1.12 1.07
N SER A 83 6.74 1.89 1.58
CA SER A 83 6.52 2.07 3.01
C SER A 83 5.69 0.97 3.63
N GLY A 84 4.99 0.13 2.88
CA GLY A 84 4.25 -1.02 3.41
C GLY A 84 4.62 -2.28 2.66
N TRP A 85 4.61 -3.42 3.35
CA TRP A 85 4.85 -4.71 2.72
C TRP A 85 3.86 -5.80 3.18
N CYS A 86 3.44 -6.62 2.22
CA CYS A 86 2.57 -7.78 2.40
C CYS A 86 3.30 -9.01 1.87
N GLY A 87 3.81 -9.84 2.77
CA GLY A 87 4.42 -11.13 2.46
C GLY A 87 3.36 -12.24 2.43
N VAL A 88 3.40 -13.08 1.40
CA VAL A 88 2.50 -14.22 1.22
C VAL A 88 3.35 -15.45 0.95
N ASP A 89 3.22 -16.45 1.82
CA ASP A 89 3.87 -17.75 1.66
C ASP A 89 2.93 -18.74 1.01
N PHE A 90 3.43 -19.43 -0.01
CA PHE A 90 2.74 -20.47 -0.74
C PHE A 90 3.43 -21.81 -0.54
N LEU A 91 2.66 -22.86 -0.25
CA LEU A 91 3.08 -24.24 -0.29
C LEU A 91 2.19 -24.99 -1.28
N GLN A 92 2.80 -25.61 -2.30
CA GLN A 92 2.08 -26.35 -3.35
C GLN A 92 0.99 -25.51 -4.05
N GLY A 93 1.24 -24.21 -4.25
CA GLY A 93 0.33 -23.29 -4.94
C GLY A 93 -0.83 -22.78 -4.08
N LYS A 94 -0.81 -23.03 -2.77
CA LYS A 94 -1.80 -22.50 -1.82
C LYS A 94 -1.16 -21.64 -0.75
N VAL A 95 -1.87 -20.61 -0.31
CA VAL A 95 -1.43 -19.75 0.79
C VAL A 95 -1.33 -20.54 2.09
N VAL A 96 -0.21 -20.42 2.79
CA VAL A 96 0.02 -21.00 4.11
C VAL A 96 0.29 -19.96 5.19
N ASP A 97 0.80 -18.78 4.81
CA ASP A 97 0.98 -17.65 5.72
C ASP A 97 0.82 -16.33 4.97
N VAL A 98 0.37 -15.31 5.70
CA VAL A 98 0.21 -13.93 5.21
C VAL A 98 0.68 -12.99 6.32
N ASN A 99 1.63 -12.12 5.99
CA ASN A 99 2.19 -11.17 6.95
C ASN A 99 2.18 -9.77 6.36
N PHE A 100 1.52 -8.84 7.05
CA PHE A 100 1.56 -7.43 6.72
C PHE A 100 2.45 -6.69 7.72
N ARG A 101 3.42 -5.93 7.21
CA ARG A 101 4.26 -5.05 8.04
C ARG A 101 4.35 -3.65 7.49
N TYR A 102 4.47 -2.73 8.42
CA TYR A 102 4.83 -1.33 8.19
C TYR A 102 6.14 -1.06 8.93
N PRO A 103 7.10 -0.31 8.37
CA PRO A 103 8.19 0.25 9.14
C PRO A 103 7.54 1.11 10.22
N SER A 104 7.79 0.75 11.47
CA SER A 104 7.37 1.54 12.63
C SER A 104 7.82 2.98 12.44
N LEU A 105 6.86 3.92 12.47
CA LEU A 105 7.12 5.36 12.60
C LEU A 105 8.01 5.65 13.82
#